data_AF-X1NZ93-F1
#
_entry.id   AF-X1NZ93-F1
#
_cell.length_a   1.000
_cell.length_b   1.000
_cell.length_c   1.000
_cell.angle_alpha   90.00
_cell.angle_beta   90.00
_cell.angle_gamma   90.00
#
_symmetry.space_group_name_H-M   'P 1'
#
loop_
_entity.id
_entity.type
_entity.pdbx_description
1 polymer ?
#
loop_
_entity_poly.entity_id
_entity_poly.type
_entity_poly.pdbx_seq_one_letter_code
_entity_poly.pdbx_strand_id
1 'polypeptide(L)'
;GGITSPILIMGPILHSQATVVLEKKLTPTVTETELASVLDSAAREVDTMAAVHVKVDTGLNRFGASIQDVTSLLHFISGLGRVKVSGMYTHFTSADEPDRKTTETQLQRLLRIATTLPEPRFLHAANSAATLRFPETHLNLVRVGIAMYGAYPSPATERTVSLRPVLSLKSRVARVHWMRPGEGVSYGLTWIARKNALVALIPFGYGHGLPRLLSNRGQ
;
A
#
# COMPACT_ATOMS: atom_id res chain seq x y z
N GLY A 1 -16.48 10.40 19.57
CA GLY A 1 -15.73 9.13 19.45
C GLY A 1 -15.30 8.94 18.02
N GLY A 2 -14.12 8.40 17.78
CA GLY A 2 -13.53 8.24 16.45
C GLY A 2 -12.05 7.87 16.56
N ILE A 3 -11.37 7.66 15.42
CA ILE A 3 -9.91 7.46 15.41
C ILE A 3 -9.23 8.81 15.69
N THR A 4 -8.48 8.89 16.78
CA THR A 4 -7.72 10.09 17.19
C THR A 4 -6.21 9.95 16.97
N SER A 5 -5.75 8.76 16.59
CA SER A 5 -4.36 8.52 16.21
C SER A 5 -4.00 9.27 14.92
N PRO A 6 -2.73 9.64 14.70
CA PRO A 6 -2.29 10.27 13.44
C PRO A 6 -2.64 9.41 12.22
N ILE A 7 -3.12 10.05 11.15
CA ILE A 7 -3.47 9.40 9.88
C ILE A 7 -2.69 10.07 8.75
N LEU A 8 -1.83 9.28 8.10
CA LEU A 8 -1.07 9.69 6.91
C LEU A 8 -1.84 9.33 5.63
N ILE A 9 -2.03 10.31 4.75
CA ILE A 9 -2.50 10.09 3.38
C ILE A 9 -1.28 9.75 2.52
N MET A 10 -1.13 8.48 2.14
CA MET A 10 0.02 7.99 1.35
C MET A 10 -0.10 8.24 -0.16
N GLY A 11 -1.30 8.53 -0.64
CA GLY A 11 -1.57 8.89 -2.03
C GLY A 11 -1.52 10.40 -2.26
N PRO A 12 -1.65 10.86 -3.51
CA PRO A 12 -1.83 12.27 -3.81
C PRO A 12 -3.18 12.76 -3.27
N ILE A 13 -3.24 14.06 -2.98
CA ILE A 13 -4.50 14.78 -2.74
C ILE A 13 -4.69 15.80 -3.85
N LEU A 14 -5.94 16.12 -4.16
CA LEU A 14 -6.25 17.23 -5.06
C LEU A 14 -6.04 18.55 -4.33
N HIS A 15 -5.71 19.62 -5.06
CA HIS A 15 -5.55 20.96 -4.46
C HIS A 15 -6.82 21.43 -3.74
N SER A 16 -8.00 21.14 -4.31
CA SER A 16 -9.30 21.44 -3.70
C SER A 16 -9.57 20.67 -2.40
N GLN A 17 -8.78 19.67 -2.06
CA GLN A 17 -8.91 18.89 -0.84
C GLN A 17 -7.99 19.38 0.29
N ALA A 18 -7.11 20.35 0.04
CA ALA A 18 -6.11 20.79 1.02
C ALA A 18 -6.75 21.29 2.33
N THR A 19 -7.75 22.18 2.26
CA THR A 19 -8.44 22.72 3.44
C THR A 19 -9.07 21.61 4.28
N VAL A 20 -9.87 20.72 3.66
CA VAL A 20 -10.52 19.62 4.40
C VAL A 20 -9.54 18.61 4.99
N VAL A 21 -8.40 18.34 4.31
CA VAL A 21 -7.34 17.48 4.84
C VAL A 21 -6.78 18.05 6.16
N LEU A 22 -6.54 19.36 6.20
CA LEU A 22 -6.01 20.04 7.39
C LEU A 22 -7.05 20.16 8.50
N GLU A 23 -8.30 20.52 8.19
CA GLU A 23 -9.41 20.55 9.16
C GLU A 23 -9.62 19.20 9.85
N LYS A 24 -9.46 18.10 9.10
CA LYS A 24 -9.57 16.73 9.61
C LYS A 24 -8.30 16.21 10.28
N LYS A 25 -7.26 17.05 10.41
CA LYS A 25 -5.96 16.71 11.05
C LYS A 25 -5.29 15.50 10.39
N LEU A 26 -5.43 15.37 9.08
CA LEU A 26 -4.74 14.35 8.29
C LEU A 26 -3.37 14.88 7.86
N THR A 27 -2.37 14.01 7.85
CA THR A 27 -1.02 14.33 7.36
C THR A 27 -0.96 14.06 5.85
N PRO A 28 -0.82 15.08 4.98
CA PRO A 28 -0.69 14.84 3.55
C PRO A 28 0.72 14.40 3.16
N THR A 29 0.80 13.65 2.06
CA THR A 29 2.07 13.40 1.35
C THR A 29 2.30 14.51 0.33
N VAL A 30 3.51 15.07 0.31
CA VAL A 30 3.94 16.10 -0.66
C VAL A 30 5.06 15.55 -1.54
N THR A 31 4.96 15.82 -2.84
CA THR A 31 5.95 15.39 -3.85
C THR A 31 6.40 16.51 -4.78
N GLU A 32 5.78 17.68 -4.70
CA GLU A 32 6.04 18.82 -5.57
C GLU A 32 5.74 20.15 -4.86
N THR A 33 6.28 21.24 -5.41
CA THR A 33 6.20 22.58 -4.82
C THR A 33 4.80 23.18 -4.92
N GLU A 34 4.05 22.85 -5.97
CA GLU A 34 2.69 23.36 -6.18
C GLU A 34 1.76 22.95 -5.03
N LEU A 35 1.69 21.65 -4.72
CA LEU A 35 0.90 21.16 -3.59
C LEU A 35 1.39 21.73 -2.25
N ALA A 36 2.70 21.93 -2.06
CA ALA A 36 3.23 22.55 -0.85
C ALA A 36 2.72 23.99 -0.67
N SER A 37 2.67 24.79 -1.75
CA SER A 37 2.12 26.14 -1.75
C SER A 37 0.62 26.18 -1.45
N VAL A 38 -0.13 25.24 -2.03
CA VAL A 38 -1.56 25.08 -1.77
C VAL A 38 -1.82 24.74 -0.29
N LEU A 39 -1.04 23.82 0.27
CA LEU A 39 -1.13 23.45 1.69
C LEU A 39 -0.74 24.61 2.62
N ASP A 40 0.23 25.43 2.24
CA ASP A 40 0.63 26.63 3.00
C ASP A 40 -0.51 27.66 3.04
N SER A 41 -1.22 27.83 1.92
CA SER A 41 -2.39 28.71 1.84
C SER A 41 -3.57 28.19 2.66
N ALA A 42 -3.91 26.90 2.50
CA ALA A 42 -4.96 26.25 3.27
C ALA A 42 -4.66 26.23 4.78
N ALA A 43 -3.40 26.07 5.18
CA ALA A 43 -2.99 26.11 6.57
C ALA A 43 -3.15 27.49 7.21
N ARG A 44 -3.03 28.58 6.43
CA ARG A 44 -3.37 29.93 6.90
C ARG A 44 -4.87 30.12 7.07
N GLU A 45 -5.67 29.61 6.14
CA GLU A 45 -7.14 29.67 6.21
C GLU A 45 -7.69 28.96 7.45
N VAL A 46 -7.14 27.78 7.75
CA VAL A 46 -7.55 26.94 8.90
C VAL A 46 -6.82 27.34 10.20
N ASP A 47 -5.92 28.32 10.15
CA ASP A 47 -4.99 28.73 11.22
C ASP A 47 -4.31 27.54 11.93
N THR A 48 -3.58 26.74 11.15
CA THR A 48 -2.86 25.57 11.64
C THR A 48 -1.43 25.50 11.07
N MET A 49 -0.64 24.56 11.58
CA MET A 49 0.62 24.16 10.96
C MET A 49 0.41 22.84 10.21
N ALA A 50 0.59 22.86 8.89
CA ALA A 50 0.54 21.67 8.06
C ALA A 50 1.82 20.84 8.26
N ALA A 51 1.72 19.82 9.11
CA ALA A 51 2.73 18.76 9.18
C ALA A 51 2.59 17.85 7.95
N VAL A 52 3.63 17.75 7.13
CA VAL A 52 3.61 16.97 5.88
C VAL A 52 4.64 15.86 5.90
N HIS A 53 4.41 14.82 5.10
CA HIS A 53 5.43 13.82 4.79
C HIS A 53 5.89 13.99 3.34
N VAL A 54 7.20 14.05 3.11
CA VAL A 54 7.75 14.08 1.75
C VAL A 54 8.01 12.67 1.28
N LYS A 55 7.38 12.28 0.17
CA LYS A 55 7.65 10.99 -0.44
C LYS A 55 8.73 11.13 -1.49
N VAL A 56 9.76 10.31 -1.39
CA VAL A 56 10.89 10.25 -2.33
C VAL A 56 10.73 9.03 -3.20
N ASP A 57 10.87 9.20 -4.51
CA ASP A 57 10.94 8.08 -5.44
C ASP A 57 12.39 7.58 -5.53
N THR A 58 12.70 6.49 -4.83
CA THR A 58 14.02 5.88 -4.87
C THR A 58 14.16 4.82 -5.97
N GLY A 59 13.12 4.60 -6.78
CA GLY A 59 13.10 3.65 -7.91
C GLY A 59 11.78 2.90 -8.13
N LEU A 60 10.70 3.25 -7.43
CA LEU A 60 9.38 2.65 -7.68
C LEU A 60 8.72 3.25 -8.92
N ASN A 61 9.10 4.48 -9.30
CA ASN A 61 8.63 5.20 -10.48
C ASN A 61 7.10 5.26 -10.56
N ARG A 62 6.46 5.59 -9.45
CA ARG A 62 4.98 5.63 -9.34
C ARG A 62 4.46 6.93 -8.77
N PHE A 63 5.01 7.33 -7.62
CA PHE A 63 4.59 8.52 -6.90
C PHE A 63 5.69 8.86 -5.89
N GLY A 64 6.18 10.10 -5.92
CA GLY A 64 7.30 10.57 -5.11
C GLY A 64 8.06 11.66 -5.85
N ALA A 65 8.68 12.58 -5.12
CA ALA A 65 9.66 13.51 -5.67
C ALA A 65 10.86 12.71 -6.19
N SER A 66 11.37 13.07 -7.37
CA SER A 66 12.56 12.43 -7.93
C SER A 66 13.77 12.67 -7.03
N ILE A 67 14.80 11.82 -7.13
CA ILE A 67 16.07 12.02 -6.41
C ILE A 67 16.73 13.35 -6.79
N GLN A 68 16.51 13.81 -8.02
CA GLN A 68 17.06 15.05 -8.55
C GLN A 68 16.36 16.28 -7.97
N ASP A 69 15.04 16.20 -7.78
CA ASP A 69 14.21 17.36 -7.43
C ASP A 69 13.92 17.49 -5.94
N VAL A 70 14.03 16.38 -5.19
CA VAL A 70 13.63 16.33 -3.77
C VAL A 70 14.37 17.37 -2.92
N THR A 71 15.65 17.60 -3.12
CA THR A 71 16.40 18.60 -2.35
C THR A 71 15.86 20.01 -2.59
N SER A 72 15.54 20.33 -3.85
CA SER A 72 14.92 21.61 -4.22
C SER A 72 13.52 21.75 -3.62
N LEU A 73 12.73 20.68 -3.60
CA LEU A 73 11.43 20.65 -2.93
C LEU A 73 11.55 20.90 -1.42
N LEU A 74 12.49 20.24 -0.75
CA LEU A 74 12.74 20.42 0.67
C LEU A 74 13.16 21.85 1.00
N HIS A 75 14.04 22.42 0.18
CA HIS A 75 14.44 23.81 0.30
C HIS A 75 13.24 24.75 0.11
N PHE A 76 12.42 24.53 -0.92
CA PHE A 76 11.18 25.30 -1.13
C PHE A 76 10.24 25.24 0.08
N ILE A 77 9.99 24.03 0.62
CA ILE A 77 9.12 23.86 1.80
C ILE A 77 9.68 24.60 3.02
N SER A 78 11.01 24.65 3.19
CA SER A 78 11.63 25.35 4.32
C SER A 78 11.39 26.86 4.31
N GLY A 79 11.06 27.45 3.16
CA GLY A 79 10.67 28.86 3.04
C GLY A 79 9.18 29.15 3.28
N LEU A 80 8.35 28.13 3.48
CA LEU A 80 6.92 28.28 3.70
C LEU A 80 6.61 28.59 5.16
N GLY A 81 5.58 29.40 5.41
CA GLY A 81 5.27 29.92 6.75
C GLY A 81 4.44 28.99 7.61
N ARG A 82 3.62 28.12 7.00
CA ARG A 82 2.66 27.24 7.67
C ARG A 82 2.82 25.76 7.31
N VAL A 83 3.88 25.39 6.59
CA VAL A 83 4.18 23.99 6.22
C VAL A 83 5.47 23.54 6.90
N LYS A 84 5.45 22.35 7.51
CA LYS A 84 6.63 21.73 8.12
C LYS A 84 6.78 20.29 7.67
N VAL A 85 7.97 19.93 7.21
CA VAL A 85 8.33 18.53 6.96
C VAL A 85 8.41 17.80 8.29
N SER A 86 7.44 16.94 8.57
CA SER A 86 7.38 16.10 9.76
C SER A 86 7.86 14.68 9.49
N GLY A 87 7.88 14.26 8.23
CA GLY A 87 8.47 13.00 7.86
C GLY A 87 8.93 12.90 6.42
N MET A 88 9.70 11.86 6.15
CA MET A 88 10.17 11.49 4.81
C MET A 88 10.05 9.98 4.63
N TYR A 89 9.67 9.54 3.44
CA TYR A 89 9.60 8.11 3.15
C TYR A 89 9.79 7.73 1.70
N THR A 90 10.13 6.46 1.49
CA THR A 90 10.05 5.80 0.18
C THR A 90 9.18 4.54 0.27
N HIS A 91 8.98 3.85 -0.85
CA HIS A 91 8.39 2.53 -0.92
C HIS A 91 9.24 1.62 -1.80
N PHE A 92 9.58 0.44 -1.28
CA PHE A 92 10.43 -0.50 -1.99
C PHE A 92 9.70 -1.21 -3.12
N THR A 93 10.42 -1.50 -4.21
CA THR A 93 9.90 -2.24 -5.37
C THR A 93 9.93 -3.75 -5.17
N SER A 94 10.93 -4.24 -4.46
CA SER A 94 11.37 -5.64 -4.53
C SER A 94 11.68 -6.20 -3.13
N ALA A 95 11.11 -5.61 -2.08
CA ALA A 95 11.32 -6.08 -0.72
C ALA A 95 10.73 -7.48 -0.47
N ASP A 96 9.89 -7.97 -1.37
CA ASP A 96 9.29 -9.30 -1.42
C ASP A 96 9.95 -10.23 -2.47
N GLU A 97 10.97 -9.77 -3.20
CA GLU A 97 11.71 -10.59 -4.17
C GLU A 97 12.97 -11.22 -3.55
N PRO A 98 13.47 -12.37 -4.06
CA PRO A 98 14.71 -12.97 -3.56
C PRO A 98 15.91 -12.02 -3.57
N ASP A 99 16.03 -11.16 -4.60
CA ASP A 99 17.09 -10.15 -4.68
C ASP A 99 16.96 -9.11 -3.55
N ARG A 100 18.04 -8.97 -2.78
CA ARG A 100 18.14 -7.97 -1.71
C ARG A 100 18.71 -6.64 -2.18
N LYS A 101 19.54 -6.66 -3.23
CA LYS A 101 20.37 -5.52 -3.66
C LYS A 101 19.53 -4.32 -4.09
N THR A 102 18.39 -4.57 -4.74
CA THR A 102 17.47 -3.51 -5.17
C THR A 102 16.93 -2.74 -3.96
N THR A 103 16.44 -3.46 -2.94
CA THR A 103 15.90 -2.86 -1.71
C THR A 103 16.96 -2.09 -0.94
N GLU A 104 18.15 -2.66 -0.79
CA GLU A 104 19.30 -2.02 -0.12
C GLU A 104 19.72 -0.74 -0.85
N THR A 105 19.78 -0.76 -2.18
CA THR A 105 20.10 0.43 -3.00
C THR A 105 19.06 1.53 -2.83
N GLN A 106 17.77 1.18 -2.79
CA GLN A 106 16.69 2.13 -2.54
C GLN A 106 16.78 2.75 -1.13
N LEU A 107 17.14 1.94 -0.12
CA LEU A 107 17.35 2.44 1.24
C LEU A 107 18.51 3.44 1.29
N GLN A 108 19.66 3.11 0.68
CA GLN A 108 20.81 4.00 0.66
C GLN A 108 20.51 5.34 -0.01
N ARG A 109 19.73 5.34 -1.09
CA ARG A 109 19.25 6.57 -1.75
C ARG A 109 18.41 7.43 -0.79
N LEU A 110 17.46 6.82 -0.07
CA LEU A 110 16.66 7.54 0.92
C LEU A 110 17.54 8.13 2.02
N LEU A 111 18.43 7.33 2.61
CA LEU A 111 19.30 7.77 3.72
C LEU A 111 20.21 8.93 3.29
N ARG A 112 20.74 8.89 2.07
CA ARG A 112 21.56 9.98 1.52
C ARG A 112 20.79 11.29 1.41
N ILE A 113 19.50 11.24 1.09
CA ILE A 113 18.66 12.45 1.00
C ILE A 113 18.27 12.92 2.39
N ALA A 114 18.01 11.99 3.32
CA ALA A 114 17.62 12.30 4.69
C ALA A 114 18.70 13.09 5.45
N THR A 115 19.98 13.03 5.07
CA THR A 115 21.03 13.86 5.68
C THR A 115 20.87 15.36 5.41
N THR A 116 20.04 15.73 4.43
CA THR A 116 19.72 17.15 4.13
C THR A 116 18.59 17.70 4.99
N LEU A 117 17.92 16.84 5.78
CA LEU A 117 16.82 17.25 6.64
C LEU A 117 17.30 17.54 8.07
N PRO A 118 16.90 18.67 8.67
CA PRO A 118 17.04 18.85 10.11
C PRO A 118 16.04 17.93 10.83
N GLU A 119 16.54 16.79 11.32
CA GLU A 119 15.87 15.81 12.19
C GLU A 119 14.36 15.61 11.93
N PRO A 120 13.97 14.92 10.85
CA PRO A 120 12.57 14.62 10.62
C PRO A 120 12.03 13.73 11.75
N ARG A 121 10.84 14.06 12.27
CA ARG A 121 10.18 13.24 13.30
C ARG A 121 9.98 11.80 12.82
N PHE A 122 9.64 11.62 11.54
CA PHE A 122 9.44 10.30 10.95
C PHE A 122 10.32 10.09 9.72
N LEU A 123 11.14 9.05 9.75
CA LEU A 123 11.84 8.53 8.58
C LEU A 123 11.43 7.06 8.44
N HIS A 124 10.77 6.71 7.34
CA HIS A 124 10.21 5.37 7.19
C HIS A 124 10.35 4.82 5.78
N ALA A 125 10.58 3.53 5.66
CA ALA A 125 10.71 2.88 4.35
C ALA A 125 9.98 1.53 4.32
N ALA A 126 10.09 0.75 5.40
CA ALA A 126 9.58 -0.61 5.45
C ALA A 126 8.07 -0.74 5.17
N ASN A 127 7.73 -1.56 4.17
CA ASN A 127 6.42 -2.19 4.03
C ASN A 127 6.42 -3.56 4.75
N SER A 128 5.37 -4.38 4.61
CA SER A 128 5.32 -5.71 5.25
C SER A 128 6.55 -6.58 4.95
N ALA A 129 6.97 -6.65 3.69
CA ALA A 129 8.08 -7.52 3.28
C ALA A 129 9.42 -7.02 3.81
N ALA A 130 9.65 -5.71 3.72
CA ALA A 130 10.84 -5.07 4.27
C ALA A 130 10.92 -5.21 5.80
N THR A 131 9.77 -5.09 6.48
CA THR A 131 9.70 -5.26 7.95
C THR A 131 10.16 -6.67 8.36
N LEU A 132 9.78 -7.69 7.59
CA LEU A 132 10.10 -9.09 7.89
C LEU A 132 11.51 -9.52 7.49
N ARG A 133 12.11 -8.88 6.47
CA ARG A 133 13.38 -9.35 5.84
C ARG A 133 14.57 -8.39 5.97
N PHE A 134 14.33 -7.12 6.29
CA PHE A 134 15.34 -6.06 6.30
C PHE A 134 15.21 -5.18 7.55
N PRO A 135 15.69 -5.64 8.72
CA PRO A 135 15.64 -4.88 9.98
C PRO A 135 16.20 -3.44 9.86
N GLU A 136 17.22 -3.24 9.03
CA GLU A 136 17.84 -1.94 8.73
C GLU A 136 16.87 -0.92 8.09
N THR A 137 15.73 -1.37 7.54
CA THR A 137 14.71 -0.51 6.91
C THR A 137 13.67 0.00 7.90
N HIS A 138 13.70 -0.44 9.16
CA HIS A 138 12.70 -0.08 10.18
C HIS A 138 12.77 1.39 10.55
N LEU A 139 13.99 1.95 10.55
CA LEU A 139 14.26 3.35 10.87
C LEU A 139 13.53 3.72 12.17
N ASN A 140 12.62 4.69 12.16
CA ASN A 140 11.80 5.01 13.34
C ASN A 140 10.30 4.77 13.15
N LEU A 141 9.86 4.20 12.02
CA LEU A 141 8.48 3.82 11.76
C LEU A 141 8.39 2.77 10.62
N VAL A 142 7.58 1.73 10.81
CA VAL A 142 7.26 0.71 9.80
C VAL A 142 5.80 0.80 9.35
N ARG A 143 5.52 0.40 8.11
CA ARG A 143 4.17 0.41 7.51
C ARG A 143 3.75 -1.01 7.15
N VAL A 144 3.29 -1.77 8.14
CA VAL A 144 2.84 -3.14 7.95
C VAL A 144 1.44 -3.13 7.30
N GLY A 145 1.31 -3.74 6.13
CA GLY A 145 0.06 -3.86 5.37
C GLY A 145 -0.42 -5.31 5.34
N ILE A 146 -0.11 -6.02 4.25
CA ILE A 146 -0.59 -7.40 4.02
C ILE A 146 -0.34 -8.38 5.18
N ALA A 147 0.76 -8.22 5.92
CA ALA A 147 1.08 -9.08 7.05
C ALA A 147 0.12 -8.88 8.24
N MET A 148 -0.46 -7.70 8.42
CA MET A 148 -1.52 -7.47 9.42
C MET A 148 -2.78 -8.32 9.14
N TYR A 149 -3.01 -8.72 7.89
CA TYR A 149 -4.11 -9.60 7.50
C TYR A 149 -3.75 -11.09 7.57
N GLY A 150 -2.57 -11.41 8.10
CA GLY A 150 -2.13 -12.79 8.26
C GLY A 150 -1.54 -13.43 7.01
N ALA A 151 -1.21 -12.63 5.99
CA ALA A 151 -0.65 -13.11 4.74
C ALA A 151 0.82 -12.70 4.59
N TYR A 152 1.67 -13.67 4.26
CA TYR A 152 3.05 -13.38 3.88
C TYR A 152 3.07 -12.69 2.51
N PRO A 153 3.87 -11.63 2.34
CA PRO A 153 3.97 -10.89 1.08
C PRO A 153 4.35 -11.77 -0.12
N SER A 154 5.28 -12.71 0.08
CA SER A 154 5.75 -13.61 -0.96
C SER A 154 6.38 -14.88 -0.37
N PRO A 155 6.63 -15.93 -1.19
CA PRO A 155 7.40 -17.10 -0.78
C PRO A 155 8.83 -16.79 -0.34
N ALA A 156 9.43 -15.71 -0.85
CA ALA A 156 10.79 -15.29 -0.47
C ALA A 156 10.85 -14.61 0.91
N THR A 157 9.69 -14.36 1.53
CA THR A 157 9.62 -13.75 2.86
C THR A 157 9.85 -14.79 3.95
N GLU A 158 10.85 -14.54 4.80
CA GLU A 158 11.16 -15.40 5.94
C GLU A 158 9.99 -15.46 6.93
N ARG A 159 9.76 -16.66 7.47
CA ARG A 159 8.68 -16.91 8.44
C ARG A 159 9.14 -16.68 9.87
N THR A 160 9.72 -15.51 10.12
CA THR A 160 10.26 -15.11 11.43
C THR A 160 9.16 -14.85 12.47
N VAL A 161 7.93 -14.61 12.04
CA VAL A 161 6.75 -14.41 12.89
C VAL A 161 5.58 -15.25 12.41
N SER A 162 4.76 -15.78 13.32
CA SER A 162 3.57 -16.55 12.95
C SER A 162 2.42 -15.62 12.52
N LEU A 163 2.17 -15.56 11.21
CA LEU A 163 1.02 -14.84 10.66
C LEU A 163 -0.23 -15.75 10.60
N ARG A 164 -1.37 -15.23 11.06
CA ARG A 164 -2.66 -15.94 11.07
C ARG A 164 -3.67 -15.25 10.17
N PRO A 165 -4.13 -15.90 9.07
CA PRO A 165 -5.14 -15.32 8.18
C PRO A 165 -6.38 -14.86 8.95
N VAL A 166 -6.77 -13.60 8.74
CA VAL A 166 -7.92 -13.00 9.45
C VAL A 166 -9.23 -13.08 8.66
N LEU A 167 -9.15 -13.47 7.39
CA LEU A 167 -10.28 -13.53 6.47
C LEU A 167 -10.62 -14.98 6.13
N SER A 168 -11.90 -15.34 6.27
CA SER A 168 -12.45 -16.60 5.77
C SER A 168 -13.67 -16.32 4.91
N LEU A 169 -13.77 -16.98 3.75
CA LEU A 169 -14.94 -16.91 2.88
C LEU A 169 -15.72 -18.23 2.98
N LYS A 170 -17.03 -18.14 3.16
CA LYS A 170 -17.93 -19.30 3.30
C LYS A 170 -19.17 -19.08 2.44
N SER A 171 -19.72 -20.19 1.93
CA SER A 171 -21.01 -20.20 1.23
C SER A 171 -21.76 -21.48 1.56
N ARG A 172 -22.99 -21.62 1.06
CA ARG A 172 -23.82 -22.81 1.22
C ARG A 172 -24.16 -23.39 -0.15
N VAL A 173 -24.30 -24.71 -0.22
CA VAL A 173 -24.78 -25.37 -1.43
C VAL A 173 -26.24 -24.97 -1.66
N ALA A 174 -26.51 -24.37 -2.81
CA ALA A 174 -27.87 -23.97 -3.20
C ALA A 174 -28.63 -25.12 -3.87
N ARG A 175 -27.92 -25.97 -4.62
CA ARG A 175 -28.51 -27.11 -5.33
C ARG A 175 -27.48 -28.21 -5.53
N VAL A 176 -27.94 -29.45 -5.46
CA VAL A 176 -27.18 -30.64 -5.86
C VAL A 176 -27.96 -31.39 -6.92
N HIS A 177 -27.28 -31.86 -7.97
CA HIS A 177 -27.89 -32.71 -9.00
C HIS A 177 -26.86 -33.65 -9.61
N TRP A 178 -27.35 -34.77 -10.18
CA TRP A 178 -26.52 -35.70 -10.93
C TRP A 178 -26.40 -35.26 -12.39
N MET A 179 -25.20 -35.44 -12.94
CA MET A 179 -24.91 -35.30 -14.36
C MET A 179 -24.40 -36.62 -14.94
N ARG A 180 -24.78 -36.92 -16.17
CA ARG A 180 -24.40 -38.12 -16.92
C ARG A 180 -23.16 -37.89 -17.79
N PRO A 181 -22.45 -38.96 -18.22
CA PRO A 181 -21.34 -38.82 -19.16
C PRO A 181 -21.76 -38.05 -20.43
N GLY A 182 -20.94 -37.10 -20.85
CA GLY A 182 -21.18 -36.25 -22.02
C GLY A 182 -21.91 -34.93 -21.73
N GLU A 183 -22.52 -34.77 -20.55
CA GLU A 183 -23.14 -33.49 -20.16
C GLU A 183 -22.09 -32.46 -19.73
N GLY A 184 -22.27 -31.20 -20.18
CA GLY A 184 -21.33 -30.11 -19.91
C GLY A 184 -21.86 -29.10 -18.88
N VAL A 185 -20.95 -28.42 -18.17
CA VAL A 185 -21.29 -27.42 -17.16
C VAL A 185 -21.04 -26.01 -17.69
N SER A 186 -22.04 -25.14 -17.49
CA SER A 186 -21.96 -23.69 -17.68
C SER A 186 -21.61 -23.24 -19.10
N TYR A 187 -21.34 -21.95 -19.27
CA TYR A 187 -21.03 -21.33 -20.55
C TYR A 187 -19.82 -21.98 -21.24
N GLY A 188 -19.96 -22.23 -22.54
CA GLY A 188 -18.90 -22.82 -23.37
C GLY A 188 -18.58 -24.28 -23.07
N LEU A 189 -19.26 -24.92 -22.10
CA LEU A 189 -19.16 -26.34 -21.79
C LEU A 189 -17.70 -26.82 -21.62
N THR A 190 -16.87 -25.98 -21.01
CA THR A 190 -15.42 -26.23 -20.90
C THR A 190 -15.06 -27.37 -19.93
N TRP A 191 -16.02 -27.79 -19.12
CA TRP A 191 -15.97 -29.04 -18.37
C TRP A 191 -17.11 -29.95 -18.82
N ILE A 192 -16.77 -31.20 -19.11
CA ILE A 192 -17.70 -32.24 -19.55
C ILE A 192 -17.54 -33.44 -18.61
N ALA A 193 -18.66 -33.96 -18.12
CA ALA A 193 -18.67 -35.13 -17.28
C ALA A 193 -18.15 -36.36 -18.06
N ARG A 194 -17.06 -36.98 -17.61
CA ARG A 194 -16.53 -38.23 -18.19
C ARG A 194 -17.20 -39.49 -17.63
N LYS A 195 -17.86 -39.35 -16.49
CA LYS A 195 -18.61 -40.37 -15.76
C LYS A 195 -19.78 -39.69 -15.04
N ASN A 196 -20.70 -40.47 -14.47
CA ASN A 196 -21.73 -39.91 -13.59
C ASN A 196 -21.07 -39.05 -12.49
N ALA A 197 -21.51 -37.81 -12.37
CA ALA A 197 -20.93 -36.81 -11.47
C ALA A 197 -22.02 -36.14 -10.64
N LEU A 198 -21.76 -35.98 -9.34
CA LEU A 198 -22.60 -35.17 -8.47
C LEU A 198 -22.09 -33.73 -8.51
N VAL A 199 -22.95 -32.79 -8.92
CA VAL A 199 -22.58 -31.39 -9.12
C VAL A 199 -23.36 -30.50 -8.17
N ALA A 200 -22.63 -29.60 -7.50
CA ALA A 200 -23.18 -28.63 -6.55
C ALA A 200 -23.12 -27.20 -7.14
N LEU A 201 -24.23 -26.50 -7.03
CA LEU A 201 -24.31 -25.06 -7.29
C LEU A 201 -23.99 -24.30 -6.01
N ILE A 202 -22.97 -23.45 -6.07
CA ILE A 202 -22.63 -22.49 -5.01
C ILE A 202 -23.05 -21.09 -5.49
N PRO A 203 -23.86 -20.33 -4.72
CA PRO A 203 -24.26 -18.96 -5.07
C PRO A 203 -23.12 -17.98 -4.77
N PHE A 204 -21.95 -18.21 -5.39
CA PHE A 204 -20.77 -17.36 -5.30
C PHE A 204 -20.02 -17.42 -6.62
N GLY A 205 -19.53 -16.28 -7.10
CA GLY A 205 -18.99 -16.18 -8.46
C GLY A 205 -18.23 -14.89 -8.67
N TYR A 206 -17.89 -14.59 -9.92
CA TYR A 206 -17.03 -13.45 -10.24
C TYR A 206 -17.62 -12.09 -9.88
N GLY A 207 -18.95 -11.93 -9.90
CA GLY A 207 -19.61 -10.71 -9.39
C GLY A 207 -19.41 -10.48 -7.88
N HIS A 208 -19.00 -11.52 -7.15
CA HIS A 208 -18.65 -11.47 -5.74
C HIS A 208 -17.14 -11.48 -5.49
N GLY A 209 -16.32 -11.43 -6.55
CA GLY A 209 -14.86 -11.41 -6.46
C GLY A 209 -14.16 -12.76 -6.65
N LEU A 210 -14.86 -13.85 -6.98
CA LEU A 210 -14.20 -15.13 -7.35
C LEU A 210 -13.64 -15.07 -8.79
N PRO A 211 -12.33 -15.10 -9.02
CA PRO A 211 -11.80 -14.96 -10.38
C PRO A 211 -12.23 -16.11 -11.29
N ARG A 212 -12.67 -15.79 -12.52
CA ARG A 212 -12.97 -16.81 -13.55
C ARG A 212 -11.77 -17.70 -13.88
N LEU A 213 -10.54 -17.21 -13.65
CA LEU A 213 -9.29 -17.97 -13.81
C LEU A 213 -9.19 -19.20 -12.89
N LEU A 214 -10.03 -19.29 -11.85
CA LEU A 214 -10.12 -20.47 -10.98
C LEU A 214 -11.08 -21.54 -11.53
N SER A 215 -11.72 -21.32 -12.67
CA SER A 215 -12.59 -22.32 -13.30
C SER A 215 -11.81 -23.61 -13.55
N ASN A 216 -12.41 -24.76 -13.23
CA ASN A 216 -11.82 -26.09 -13.36
C ASN A 216 -10.52 -26.31 -12.54
N ARG A 217 -10.25 -25.45 -11.54
CA ARG A 217 -9.10 -25.56 -10.64
C ARG A 217 -9.45 -25.85 -9.19
N GLY A 218 -10.73 -26.11 -8.89
CA GLY A 218 -11.16 -26.53 -7.56
C GLY A 218 -10.60 -27.92 -7.22
N GLN A 219 -10.23 -28.11 -5.96
CA GLN A 219 -9.83 -29.40 -5.38
C GLN A 219 -10.83 -29.79 -4.30
#